data_AF-A0A9D3Y9A6-F1
#
_entry.id   AF-A0A9D3Y9A6-F1
#
_cell.length_a   1.000
_cell.length_b   1.000
_cell.length_c   1.000
_cell.angle_alpha   90.00
_cell.angle_beta   90.00
_cell.angle_gamma   90.00
#
_symmetry.space_group_name_H-M   'P 1'
#
loop_
_entity.id
_entity.type
_entity.pdbx_description
1 polymer ?
#
loop_
_entity_poly.entity_id
_entity_poly.type
_entity_poly.pdbx_seq_one_letter_code
_entity_poly.pdbx_strand_id
1 'polypeptide(L)' 'MTIRLVSEHALTRVHRKKYQEVHWKLFLIWEQYEDHETTTTQLLRACSCIAGLGPDTSHDQVHDEDEV' A
#
# COMPACT_ATOMS: atom_id res chain seq x y z
N MET A 1 -7.62 -21.55 -11.34
CA MET A 1 -7.05 -21.21 -10.02
C MET A 1 -6.89 -22.51 -9.23
N THR A 2 -5.68 -22.98 -8.99
CA THR A 2 -5.41 -24.26 -8.31
C THR A 2 -4.90 -24.01 -6.91
N ILE A 3 -5.69 -24.39 -5.90
CA ILE A 3 -5.29 -24.34 -4.50
C ILE A 3 -4.39 -25.55 -4.24
N ARG A 4 -3.12 -25.31 -3.89
CA ARG A 4 -2.17 -26.37 -3.52
C ARG A 4 -1.99 -26.35 -2.01
N LEU A 5 -1.98 -27.53 -1.39
CA LEU A 5 -1.61 -27.66 0.01
C LEU A 5 -0.10 -27.37 0.12
N VAL A 6 0.25 -26.33 0.86
CA VAL A 6 1.64 -25.89 1.08
C VAL A 6 2.00 -26.19 2.53
N SER A 7 3.24 -26.61 2.80
CA SER A 7 3.69 -26.79 4.19
C SER A 7 3.61 -25.47 4.96
N GLU A 8 3.31 -25.53 6.25
CA GLU A 8 3.20 -24.34 7.11
C GLU A 8 4.45 -23.45 7.03
N HIS A 9 5.64 -24.06 6.93
CA HIS A 9 6.89 -23.35 6.76
C HIS A 9 6.94 -22.55 5.45
N ALA A 10 6.50 -23.12 4.34
CA ALA A 10 6.46 -22.43 3.05
C ALA A 10 5.36 -21.34 3.03
N LEU A 11 4.23 -21.56 3.69
CA LEU A 11 3.19 -20.55 3.88
C LEU A 11 3.72 -19.35 4.69
N THR A 12 4.43 -19.63 5.79
CA THR A 12 5.05 -18.61 6.64
C THR A 12 6.05 -17.76 5.85
N ARG A 13 6.86 -18.37 5.00
CA ARG A 13 7.81 -17.66 4.12
C ARG A 13 7.09 -16.71 3.15
N VAL A 14 6.00 -17.16 2.53
CA VAL A 14 5.22 -16.34 1.60
C VAL A 14 4.51 -15.21 2.34
N HIS A 15 3.87 -15.50 3.47
CA HIS A 15 3.21 -14.49 4.31
C HIS A 15 4.21 -13.46 4.82
N ARG A 16 5.38 -13.87 5.29
CA ARG A 16 6.43 -12.95 5.74
C ARG A 16 6.86 -12.01 4.62
N LYS A 17 7.12 -12.55 3.42
CA LYS A 17 7.48 -11.71 2.27
C LYS A 17 6.38 -10.71 1.93
N LYS A 18 5.11 -11.15 1.91
CA LYS A 18 3.99 -10.28 1.58
C LYS A 18 3.78 -9.20 2.65
N TYR A 19 3.87 -9.59 3.91
CA TYR A 19 3.80 -8.68 5.04
C TYR A 19 4.91 -7.62 4.94
N GLN A 20 6.15 -8.03 4.69
CA GLN A 20 7.27 -7.09 4.54
C GLN A 20 7.07 -6.14 3.36
N GLU A 21 6.58 -6.62 2.23
CA GLU A 21 6.30 -5.78 1.05
C GLU A 21 5.22 -4.71 1.35
N VAL A 22 4.12 -5.12 1.98
CA VAL A 22 3.03 -4.22 2.36
C VAL A 22 3.50 -3.21 3.40
N HIS A 23 4.21 -3.68 4.41
CA HIS A 23 4.72 -2.86 5.50
C HIS A 23 5.70 -1.80 4.99
N TRP A 24 6.66 -2.20 4.14
CA TRP A 24 7.58 -1.26 3.47
C TRP A 24 6.82 -0.16 2.72
N LYS A 25 5.83 -0.51 1.89
CA LYS A 25 5.05 0.46 1.12
C LYS A 25 4.27 1.41 2.03
N LEU A 26 3.68 0.88 3.10
CA LEU A 26 2.93 1.69 4.07
C LEU A 26 3.83 2.69 4.79
N PHE A 27 5.00 2.26 5.26
CA PHE A 27 5.96 3.14 5.91
C PHE A 27 6.45 4.25 5.00
N LEU A 28 6.74 3.94 3.74
CA LEU A 28 7.19 4.94 2.76
C LEU A 28 6.15 6.05 2.56
N ILE A 29 4.87 5.72 2.39
CA ILE A 29 3.82 6.74 2.21
C ILE A 29 3.57 7.50 3.51
N TRP A 30 3.71 6.84 4.65
CA TRP A 30 3.59 7.49 5.95
C TRP A 30 4.69 8.55 6.15
N GLU A 31 5.93 8.23 5.78
CA GLU A 31 7.06 9.17 5.80
C GLU A 31 6.79 10.36 4.86
N GLN A 32 6.31 10.11 3.64
CA GLN A 32 5.91 11.18 2.71
C GLN A 32 4.78 12.08 3.23
N TYR A 33 3.86 11.53 4.04
CA TYR A 33 2.82 12.33 4.67
C TYR A 33 3.37 13.17 5.82
N GLU A 34 4.28 12.61 6.61
CA GLU A 34 4.96 13.31 7.71
C GLU A 34 5.86 14.46 7.20
N ASP A 35 6.49 14.26 6.05
CA ASP A 35 7.29 15.28 5.34
C ASP A 35 6.42 16.30 4.57
N HIS A 36 5.08 16.24 4.70
CA HIS A 36 4.11 17.08 4.00
C HIS A 36 4.18 16.99 2.46
N GLU A 37 4.74 15.92 1.90
CA GLU A 37 4.82 15.68 0.46
C GLU A 37 3.50 15.11 -0.12
N THR A 38 2.67 14.50 0.73
CA THR A 38 1.38 13.92 0.34
C THR A 38 0.24 14.39 1.23
N THR A 39 -0.95 14.55 0.64
CA THR A 39 -2.15 14.92 1.40
C THR A 39 -2.79 13.70 2.06
N THR A 40 -3.62 13.92 3.08
CA THR A 40 -4.37 12.84 3.77
C THR A 40 -5.19 12.00 2.78
N THR A 41 -5.79 12.63 1.77
CA THR A 41 -6.59 11.94 0.74
C THR A 41 -5.71 11.03 -0.13
N GLN A 42 -4.51 11.49 -0.48
CA GLN A 42 -3.53 10.71 -1.23
C GLN A 42 -3.00 9.53 -0.40
N LEU A 43 -2.69 9.75 0.88
CA LEU A 43 -2.32 8.71 1.84
C LEU A 43 -3.39 7.62 1.93
N LEU A 44 -4.67 8.00 2.12
CA LEU A 44 -5.78 7.06 2.23
C LEU A 44 -6.00 6.26 0.94
N ARG A 45 -5.89 6.93 -0.21
CA ARG A 45 -5.99 6.28 -1.53
C ARG A 45 -4.85 5.27 -1.74
N ALA A 46 -3.62 5.66 -1.41
CA ALA A 46 -2.46 4.79 -1.55
C ALA A 46 -2.53 3.59 -0.57
N CYS A 47 -3.02 3.80 0.66
CA CYS A 47 -3.32 2.72 1.60
C CYS A 47 -4.36 1.74 1.04
N SER A 48 -5.43 2.23 0.42
CA SER A 48 -6.44 1.40 -0.24
C SER A 48 -5.85 0.54 -1.37
N CYS A 49 -4.93 1.11 -2.16
CA CYS A 49 -4.22 0.37 -3.22
C CYS A 49 -3.29 -0.71 -2.63
N ILE A 50 -2.55 -0.40 -1.57
CA ILE A 50 -1.66 -1.37 -0.89
C ILE A 50 -2.46 -2.55 -0.30
N ALA A 51 -3.64 -2.26 0.24
CA ALA A 51 -4.56 -3.26 0.75
C ALA A 51 -5.26 -4.08 -0.36
N GLY A 52 -5.11 -3.68 -1.63
CA GLY A 52 -5.79 -4.31 -2.77
C GLY A 52 -7.30 -4.02 -2.83
N LEU A 53 -7.73 -2.90 -2.22
CA LEU A 53 -9.12 -2.46 -2.14
C LEU A 53 -9.47 -1.35 -3.14
N GLY A 54 -8.46 -0.70 -3.73
CA GLY A 54 -8.62 0.42 -4.67
C GLY A 54 -8.19 0.07 -6.11
N PRO A 55 -8.70 0.79 -7.12
CA PRO A 55 -8.24 0.66 -8.50
C PRO A 55 -6.78 1.10 -8.63
N ASP A 56 -6.00 0.39 -9.46
CA ASP A 56 -4.59 0.68 -9.70
C ASP A 56 -4.43 2.10 -10.27
N THR A 57 -4.05 3.05 -9.42
CA THR A 57 -3.90 4.47 -9.80
C THR A 57 -2.50 4.72 -10.37
N SER A 58 -2.23 4.07 -11.50
CA SER A 58 -1.24 4.60 -12.45
C SER A 58 -1.94 5.74 -13.20
N HIS A 59 -1.48 6.97 -13.00
CA HIS A 59 -2.15 8.24 -13.36
C HIS A 59 -3.29 8.66 -12.43
N ASP A 60 -3.01 9.63 -11.56
CA ASP A 60 -3.72 10.91 -11.58
C ASP A 60 -2.99 11.94 -10.69
N GLN A 61 -2.28 12.88 -11.32
CA GLN A 61 -1.89 14.13 -10.69
C GLN A 61 -3.14 15.00 -10.60
N VAL A 62 -3.95 14.83 -9.56
CA VAL A 62 -4.93 15.85 -9.18
C VAL A 62 -4.28 16.72 -8.12
N HIS A 63 -3.96 17.93 -8.55
CA HIS A 63 -3.60 19.06 -7.72
C HIS A 63 -4.90 19.49 -7.01
N ASP A 64 -5.22 18.88 -5.88
CA ASP A 64 -6.21 19.45 -4.98
C ASP A 64 -5.47 20.46 -4.10
N GLU A 65 -5.59 21.72 -4.51
CA GLU A 65 -5.47 22.85 -3.59
C GLU A 65 -6.63 22.72 -2.60
N ASP A 66 -6.35 22.23 -1.39
CA ASP A 66 -7.20 22.53 -0.25
C ASP A 66 -6.37 23.35 0.74
N GLU A 67 -6.78 24.61 0.78
CA GLU A 67 -6.27 25.77 1.49
C GLU A 67 -6.71 25.77 2.97
N VAL A 68 -5.86 26.42 3.79
CA VAL A 68 -5.96 26.81 5.23
C VAL A 68 -5.49 25.81 6.28
#